data_AF-A0A1G5CYS1-F1
#
_entry.id   AF-A0A1G5CYS1-F1
#
_cell.length_a   1.000
_cell.length_b   1.000
_cell.length_c   1.000
_cell.angle_alpha   90.00
_cell.angle_beta   90.00
_cell.angle_gamma   90.00
#
_symmetry.space_group_name_H-M   'P 1'
#
loop_
_entity.id
_entity.type
_entity.pdbx_description
1 polymer ?
#
loop_
_entity_poly.entity_id
_entity_poly.type
_entity_poly.pdbx_seq_one_letter_code
_entity_poly.pdbx_strand_id
1 'polypeptide(L)'
;MEREEKLKALDAALKQVERQYGKGALMKLGDPTNKMNVETIPTGSLSLDIALGIGGIPKGRVIEIYGPESSGKTTVTLHMIAEVQKRGGIAGFIDAEHALDPAYAAAIGVDVDNLYINQPDFGEQGLEIAETMVRSGAVDIVVIDSVAALTPKAELDGDMGDSHVGLQARLMSQALRKLAGAISKSNCSVVFINQLREKVGVFYGNPQVTTGGNALKYYASVRMEVRKVEQLKLGGDSIGNRTRVKIVKNKVAPPFKEAEFDIMFGEGISYEGDLLDLASDIDIINKSGAWYSYNGEKIGQGRENAKIYLKEHDDICAAVDKKVREHYNIGGSPSEMDIKADKKPMKRLKKAEEATSEQPDTAEDKKED
;
A
#
# COMPACT_ATOMS: atom_id res chain seq x y z
N MET A 1 -25.60 38.83 9.85
CA MET A 1 -24.69 39.93 9.43
C MET A 1 -23.23 39.52 9.47
N GLU A 2 -22.57 39.34 10.62
CA GLU A 2 -21.10 39.11 10.66
C GLU A 2 -20.63 37.82 9.93
N ARG A 3 -21.42 36.74 9.97
CA ARG A 3 -21.12 35.50 9.26
C ARG A 3 -21.30 35.62 7.74
N GLU A 4 -22.29 36.38 7.28
CA GLU A 4 -22.52 36.60 5.85
C GLU A 4 -21.45 37.47 5.22
N GLU A 5 -20.96 38.48 5.95
CA GLU A 5 -19.84 39.31 5.49
C GLU A 5 -18.54 38.48 5.41
N LYS A 6 -18.28 37.63 6.41
CA LYS A 6 -17.16 36.67 6.37
C LYS A 6 -17.28 35.69 5.19
N LEU A 7 -18.49 35.21 4.87
CA LEU A 7 -18.72 34.34 3.72
C LEU A 7 -18.54 35.07 2.39
N LYS A 8 -18.98 36.33 2.26
CA LYS A 8 -18.75 37.14 1.05
C LYS A 8 -17.27 37.43 0.82
N ALA A 9 -16.53 37.76 1.89
CA ALA A 9 -15.08 37.97 1.81
C ALA A 9 -14.35 36.66 1.44
N LEU A 10 -14.78 35.53 2.02
CA LEU A 10 -14.26 34.21 1.68
C LEU A 10 -14.53 33.83 0.21
N ASP A 11 -15.73 34.08 -0.31
CA ASP A 11 -16.07 33.81 -1.71
C ASP A 11 -15.27 34.68 -2.69
N ALA A 12 -15.00 35.94 -2.34
CA ALA A 12 -14.14 36.80 -3.14
C ALA A 12 -12.69 36.27 -3.17
N ALA A 13 -12.17 35.86 -2.00
CA ALA A 13 -10.85 35.24 -1.89
C ALA A 13 -10.77 33.91 -2.66
N LEU A 14 -11.79 33.06 -2.57
CA LEU A 14 -11.89 31.80 -3.31
C LEU A 14 -11.83 32.04 -4.82
N LYS A 15 -12.63 32.98 -5.35
CA LYS A 15 -12.60 33.35 -6.78
C LYS A 15 -11.25 33.91 -7.22
N GLN A 16 -10.58 34.66 -6.36
CA GLN A 16 -9.25 35.18 -6.65
C GLN A 16 -8.21 34.04 -6.72
N VAL A 17 -8.26 33.10 -5.78
CA VAL A 17 -7.41 31.90 -5.77
C VAL A 17 -7.66 31.05 -7.02
N GLU A 18 -8.91 30.78 -7.39
CA GLU A 18 -9.22 30.03 -8.61
C GLU A 18 -8.77 30.74 -9.90
N ARG A 19 -8.85 32.08 -9.96
CA ARG A 19 -8.34 32.85 -11.10
C ARG A 19 -6.82 32.79 -11.22
N GLN A 20 -6.11 32.80 -10.09
CA GLN A 20 -4.64 32.80 -10.08
C GLN A 20 -4.05 31.40 -10.25
N TYR A 21 -4.69 30.37 -9.70
CA TYR A 21 -4.11 29.02 -9.58
C TYR A 21 -4.92 27.94 -10.31
N GLY A 22 -6.03 28.31 -10.96
CA GLY A 22 -6.89 27.41 -11.72
C GLY A 22 -8.06 26.85 -10.89
N LYS A 23 -9.04 26.27 -11.61
CA LYS A 23 -10.18 25.58 -10.98
C LYS A 23 -9.69 24.44 -10.10
N GLY A 24 -10.20 24.37 -8.87
CA GLY A 24 -9.84 23.32 -7.91
C GLY A 24 -8.60 23.60 -7.06
N ALA A 25 -7.99 24.77 -7.16
CA ALA A 25 -6.89 25.17 -6.29
C ALA A 25 -7.29 25.28 -4.80
N LEU A 26 -8.56 25.54 -4.51
CA LEU A 26 -9.10 25.60 -3.16
C LEU A 26 -10.54 25.08 -3.16
N MET A 27 -10.80 24.01 -2.42
CA MET A 27 -12.08 23.28 -2.43
C MET A 27 -12.57 22.99 -1.01
N LYS A 28 -13.89 22.87 -0.84
CA LYS A 28 -14.48 22.41 0.43
C LYS A 28 -14.34 20.89 0.50
N LEU A 29 -13.78 20.39 1.60
CA LEU A 29 -13.52 18.96 1.82
C LEU A 29 -14.81 18.11 1.79
N GLY A 30 -15.93 18.66 2.24
CA GLY A 30 -17.22 17.97 2.30
C GLY A 30 -18.10 18.16 1.07
N ASP A 31 -17.58 18.70 -0.04
CA ASP A 31 -18.35 18.87 -1.27
C ASP A 31 -18.64 17.50 -1.90
N PRO A 32 -19.91 17.05 -1.97
CA PRO A 32 -20.26 15.73 -2.49
C PRO A 32 -19.95 15.54 -3.97
N THR A 33 -19.73 16.61 -4.74
CA THR A 33 -19.24 16.51 -6.14
C THR A 33 -17.78 16.08 -6.22
N ASN A 34 -17.05 16.15 -5.10
CA ASN A 34 -15.65 15.75 -4.93
C ASN A 34 -15.51 14.63 -3.90
N LYS A 35 -16.38 13.61 -3.95
CA LYS A 35 -16.06 12.35 -3.28
C LYS A 35 -14.69 11.89 -3.80
N MET A 36 -13.64 12.08 -3.01
CA MET A 36 -12.31 11.51 -3.23
C MET A 36 -12.43 10.00 -3.00
N ASN A 37 -13.18 9.31 -3.86
CA ASN A 37 -13.08 7.87 -3.99
C ASN A 37 -11.67 7.63 -4.53
N VAL A 38 -10.78 7.16 -3.66
CA VAL A 38 -9.43 6.82 -4.05
C VAL A 38 -9.55 5.61 -4.98
N GLU A 39 -9.32 5.82 -6.26
CA GLU A 39 -9.23 4.72 -7.22
C GLU A 39 -8.08 3.79 -6.85
N THR A 40 -8.27 2.50 -7.10
CA THR A 40 -7.31 1.46 -6.72
C THR A 40 -6.92 0.55 -7.87
N ILE A 41 -5.73 -0.02 -7.74
CA ILE A 41 -5.17 -1.06 -8.60
C ILE A 41 -5.02 -2.31 -7.73
N PRO A 42 -5.60 -3.47 -8.08
CA PRO A 42 -5.43 -4.71 -7.34
C PRO A 42 -3.97 -5.11 -7.29
N THR A 43 -3.63 -5.84 -6.25
CA THR A 43 -2.26 -6.29 -6.03
C THR A 43 -1.94 -7.63 -6.67
N GLY A 44 -2.95 -8.34 -7.18
CA GLY A 44 -2.86 -9.74 -7.62
C GLY A 44 -2.94 -10.76 -6.48
N SER A 45 -3.06 -10.29 -5.23
CA SER A 45 -3.45 -11.10 -4.07
C SER A 45 -4.74 -10.56 -3.48
N LEU A 46 -5.74 -11.43 -3.34
CA LEU A 46 -7.03 -11.07 -2.77
C LEU A 46 -6.89 -10.74 -1.27
N SER A 47 -6.09 -11.50 -0.53
CA SER A 47 -5.87 -11.19 0.90
C SER A 47 -5.15 -9.87 1.09
N LEU A 48 -4.20 -9.52 0.22
CA LEU A 48 -3.54 -8.22 0.27
C LEU A 48 -4.50 -7.07 -0.08
N ASP A 49 -5.36 -7.24 -1.08
CA ASP A 49 -6.40 -6.26 -1.41
C ASP A 49 -7.37 -6.03 -0.24
N ILE A 50 -7.74 -7.11 0.48
CA ILE A 50 -8.54 -7.06 1.71
C ILE A 50 -7.80 -6.33 2.84
N ALA A 51 -6.54 -6.67 3.06
CA ALA A 51 -5.73 -6.06 4.09
C ALA A 51 -5.52 -4.55 3.82
N LEU A 52 -5.40 -4.14 2.55
CA LEU A 52 -5.31 -2.73 2.17
C LEU A 52 -6.60 -1.95 2.47
N GLY A 53 -7.75 -2.64 2.55
CA GLY A 53 -9.03 -2.09 2.98
C GLY A 53 -9.77 -1.25 1.94
N ILE A 54 -9.13 -0.99 0.80
CA ILE A 54 -9.71 -0.28 -0.36
C ILE A 54 -9.68 -1.14 -1.63
N GLY A 55 -9.35 -2.43 -1.50
CA GLY A 55 -9.33 -3.38 -2.62
C GLY A 55 -8.13 -3.24 -3.56
N GLY A 56 -7.01 -2.67 -3.09
CA GLY A 56 -5.78 -2.52 -3.89
C GLY A 56 -4.90 -1.36 -3.46
N ILE A 57 -3.84 -1.10 -4.21
CA ILE A 57 -2.98 0.09 -4.02
C ILE A 57 -3.66 1.34 -4.58
N PRO A 58 -3.52 2.50 -3.92
CA PRO A 58 -4.18 3.73 -4.36
C PRO A 58 -3.47 4.38 -5.55
N LYS A 59 -4.23 4.74 -6.60
CA LYS A 59 -3.75 5.53 -7.74
C LYS A 59 -3.29 6.92 -7.34
N GLY A 60 -2.34 7.48 -8.09
CA GLY A 60 -1.83 8.83 -7.86
C GLY A 60 -1.13 8.98 -6.51
N ARG A 61 -0.49 7.90 -6.01
CA ARG A 61 0.21 7.89 -4.71
C ARG A 61 1.56 7.18 -4.81
N VAL A 62 2.39 7.44 -3.80
CA VAL A 62 3.64 6.72 -3.55
C VAL A 62 3.36 5.52 -2.65
N ILE A 63 3.84 4.35 -3.03
CA ILE A 63 3.83 3.10 -2.28
C ILE A 63 5.28 2.69 -2.01
N GLU A 64 5.58 2.20 -0.81
CA GLU A 64 6.87 1.56 -0.51
C GLU A 64 6.64 0.10 -0.14
N ILE A 65 7.37 -0.81 -0.80
CA ILE A 65 7.41 -2.23 -0.50
C ILE A 65 8.82 -2.55 -0.04
N TYR A 66 8.98 -3.04 1.18
CA TYR A 66 10.30 -3.32 1.74
C TYR A 66 10.34 -4.63 2.51
N GLY A 67 11.53 -5.15 2.74
CA GLY A 67 11.70 -6.42 3.42
C GLY A 67 13.08 -7.04 3.18
N PRO A 68 13.32 -8.24 3.75
CA PRO A 68 14.55 -8.99 3.51
C PRO A 68 14.75 -9.33 2.03
N GLU A 69 15.95 -9.79 1.68
CA GLU A 69 16.20 -10.45 0.40
C GLU A 69 15.34 -11.69 0.23
N SER A 70 14.97 -12.00 -1.01
CA SER A 70 14.15 -13.17 -1.36
C SER A 70 12.81 -13.29 -0.60
N SER A 71 12.28 -12.17 -0.09
CA SER A 71 10.99 -12.15 0.60
C SER A 71 9.78 -12.06 -0.34
N GLY A 72 9.99 -11.80 -1.64
CA GLY A 72 8.93 -11.70 -2.63
C GLY A 72 8.53 -10.27 -3.02
N LYS A 73 9.32 -9.24 -2.67
CA LYS A 73 9.03 -7.82 -2.99
C LYS A 73 8.80 -7.58 -4.48
N THR A 74 9.75 -8.04 -5.31
CA THR A 74 9.68 -7.91 -6.77
C THR A 74 8.51 -8.72 -7.33
N THR A 75 8.29 -9.96 -6.85
CA THR A 75 7.12 -10.77 -7.24
C THR A 75 5.79 -10.07 -6.98
N VAL A 76 5.57 -9.56 -5.77
CA VAL A 76 4.33 -8.81 -5.42
C VAL A 76 4.15 -7.61 -6.35
N THR A 77 5.25 -6.96 -6.72
CA THR A 77 5.23 -5.78 -7.58
C THR A 77 4.96 -6.13 -9.06
N LEU A 78 5.48 -7.26 -9.53
CA LEU A 78 5.18 -7.78 -10.87
C LEU A 78 3.71 -8.18 -11.00
N HIS A 79 3.08 -8.71 -9.95
CA HIS A 79 1.63 -8.93 -9.94
C HIS A 79 0.84 -7.62 -10.03
N MET A 80 1.27 -6.56 -9.34
CA MET A 80 0.64 -5.23 -9.50
C MET A 80 0.75 -4.72 -10.94
N ILE A 81 1.90 -4.92 -11.60
CA ILE A 81 2.09 -4.58 -13.02
C ILE A 81 1.14 -5.40 -13.90
N ALA A 82 1.10 -6.72 -13.70
CA ALA A 82 0.23 -7.60 -14.47
C ALA A 82 -1.24 -7.18 -14.35
N GLU A 83 -1.71 -6.82 -13.15
CA GLU A 83 -3.07 -6.33 -12.93
C GLU A 83 -3.36 -4.98 -13.62
N VAL A 84 -2.37 -4.10 -13.74
CA VAL A 84 -2.49 -2.87 -14.54
C VAL A 84 -2.63 -3.19 -16.02
N GLN A 85 -1.73 -4.02 -16.56
CA GLN A 85 -1.71 -4.37 -17.98
C GLN A 85 -2.97 -5.13 -18.41
N LYS A 86 -3.46 -6.08 -17.58
CA LYS A 86 -4.74 -6.78 -17.81
C LYS A 86 -5.92 -5.84 -17.97
N ARG A 87 -5.84 -4.63 -17.40
CA ARG A 87 -6.87 -3.59 -17.45
C ARG A 87 -6.63 -2.55 -18.56
N GLY A 88 -5.69 -2.82 -19.46
CA GLY A 88 -5.30 -1.94 -20.55
C GLY A 88 -4.47 -0.73 -20.13
N GLY A 89 -3.95 -0.73 -18.90
CA GLY A 89 -3.08 0.33 -18.40
C GLY A 89 -1.62 0.15 -18.82
N ILE A 90 -0.84 1.22 -18.72
CA ILE A 90 0.57 1.22 -19.10
C ILE A 90 1.45 1.12 -17.85
N ALA A 91 2.45 0.25 -17.90
CA ALA A 91 3.38 0.01 -16.80
C ALA A 91 4.83 0.38 -17.17
N GLY A 92 5.54 0.94 -16.20
CA GLY A 92 6.97 1.24 -16.27
C GLY A 92 7.75 0.58 -15.15
N PHE A 93 8.99 0.17 -15.43
CA PHE A 93 9.89 -0.46 -14.48
C PHE A 93 11.30 0.14 -14.59
N ILE A 94 11.78 0.73 -13.48
CA ILE A 94 13.15 1.21 -13.33
C ILE A 94 13.93 0.15 -12.57
N ASP A 95 14.70 -0.66 -13.30
CA ASP A 95 15.50 -1.77 -12.80
C ASP A 95 16.93 -1.30 -12.49
N ALA A 96 17.08 -0.64 -11.33
CA ALA A 96 18.37 -0.24 -10.80
C ALA A 96 19.18 -1.42 -10.21
N GLU A 97 18.53 -2.54 -9.86
CA GLU A 97 19.22 -3.76 -9.43
C GLU A 97 19.75 -4.61 -10.59
N HIS A 98 19.34 -4.32 -11.83
CA HIS A 98 19.69 -5.11 -13.03
C HIS A 98 19.35 -6.60 -12.89
N ALA A 99 18.25 -6.90 -12.18
CA ALA A 99 17.93 -8.24 -11.71
C ALA A 99 16.57 -8.75 -12.20
N LEU A 100 15.86 -7.99 -13.04
CA LEU A 100 14.57 -8.41 -13.56
C LEU A 100 14.73 -9.55 -14.60
N ASP A 101 14.09 -10.69 -14.33
CA ASP A 101 14.00 -11.82 -15.26
C ASP A 101 12.71 -11.72 -16.12
N PRO A 102 12.81 -11.48 -17.44
CA PRO A 102 11.66 -11.40 -18.33
C PRO A 102 10.84 -12.69 -18.38
N ALA A 103 11.47 -13.86 -18.28
CA ALA A 103 10.77 -15.14 -18.35
C ALA A 103 9.88 -15.35 -17.12
N TYR A 104 10.40 -15.00 -15.94
CA TYR A 104 9.63 -15.04 -14.70
C TYR A 104 8.51 -13.99 -14.67
N ALA A 105 8.77 -12.77 -15.17
CA ALA A 105 7.73 -11.75 -15.31
C ALA A 105 6.59 -12.20 -16.22
N ALA A 106 6.91 -12.80 -17.38
CA ALA A 106 5.92 -13.37 -18.29
C ALA A 106 5.10 -14.48 -17.61
N ALA A 107 5.75 -15.35 -16.83
CA ALA A 107 5.06 -16.42 -16.12
C ALA A 107 4.07 -15.92 -15.04
N ILE A 108 4.35 -14.77 -14.43
CA ILE A 108 3.43 -14.06 -13.52
C ILE A 108 2.23 -13.45 -14.27
N GLY A 109 2.33 -13.29 -15.59
CA GLY A 109 1.31 -12.67 -16.45
C GLY A 109 1.58 -11.20 -16.77
N VAL A 110 2.83 -10.74 -16.64
CA VAL A 110 3.26 -9.44 -17.17
C VAL A 110 3.36 -9.55 -18.69
N ASP A 111 2.77 -8.58 -19.38
CA ASP A 111 2.98 -8.39 -20.82
C ASP A 111 4.35 -7.71 -21.01
N VAL A 112 5.37 -8.55 -21.21
CA VAL A 112 6.77 -8.13 -21.31
C VAL A 112 7.01 -7.27 -22.55
N ASP A 113 6.30 -7.53 -23.66
CA ASP A 113 6.45 -6.78 -24.91
C ASP A 113 6.00 -5.32 -24.75
N ASN A 114 5.02 -5.09 -23.87
CA ASN A 114 4.47 -3.76 -23.58
C ASN A 114 4.91 -3.19 -22.22
N LEU A 115 5.90 -3.78 -21.55
CA LEU A 115 6.49 -3.24 -20.33
C LEU A 115 7.63 -2.27 -20.66
N TYR A 116 7.48 -1.00 -20.28
CA TYR A 116 8.56 -0.02 -20.45
C TYR A 116 9.63 -0.21 -19.36
N ILE A 117 10.83 -0.65 -19.76
CA ILE A 117 11.94 -0.87 -18.84
C ILE A 117 13.04 0.18 -19.01
N ASN A 118 13.62 0.63 -17.91
CA ASN A 118 14.85 1.40 -17.89
C ASN A 118 15.83 0.79 -16.87
N GLN A 119 17.08 0.61 -17.29
CA GLN A 119 18.20 0.21 -16.45
C GLN A 119 19.14 1.41 -16.31
N PRO A 120 18.99 2.23 -15.26
CA PRO A 120 19.74 3.47 -15.13
C PRO A 120 21.20 3.21 -14.69
N ASP A 121 22.11 4.05 -15.19
CA ASP A 121 23.52 4.08 -14.80
C ASP A 121 23.72 4.64 -13.38
N PHE A 122 22.85 5.57 -12.95
CA PHE A 122 22.93 6.23 -11.65
C PHE A 122 21.55 6.69 -11.13
N GLY A 123 21.47 6.92 -9.82
CA GLY A 123 20.21 7.17 -9.11
C GLY A 123 19.43 8.39 -9.59
N GLU A 124 20.10 9.51 -9.87
CA GLU A 124 19.46 10.71 -10.42
C GLU A 124 18.77 10.41 -11.76
N GLN A 125 19.44 9.69 -12.67
CA GLN A 125 18.91 9.34 -13.99
C GLN A 125 17.63 8.50 -13.87
N GLY A 126 17.65 7.45 -13.05
CA GLY A 126 16.48 6.60 -12.84
C GLY A 126 15.29 7.36 -12.27
N LEU A 127 15.53 8.28 -11.32
CA LEU A 127 14.48 9.10 -10.71
C LEU A 127 13.93 10.17 -11.66
N GLU A 128 14.76 10.75 -12.53
CA GLU A 128 14.34 11.71 -13.57
C GLU A 128 13.52 11.03 -14.68
N ILE A 129 13.89 9.82 -15.07
CA ILE A 129 13.12 9.00 -16.01
C ILE A 129 11.76 8.66 -15.41
N ALA A 130 11.72 8.17 -14.16
CA ALA A 130 10.47 7.93 -13.45
C ALA A 130 9.59 9.19 -13.37
N GLU A 131 10.18 10.36 -13.07
CA GLU A 131 9.44 11.63 -13.06
C GLU A 131 8.84 11.97 -14.43
N THR A 132 9.61 11.76 -15.50
CA THR A 132 9.17 12.02 -16.87
C THR A 132 8.02 11.10 -17.27
N MET A 133 8.11 9.81 -16.94
CA MET A 133 7.05 8.82 -17.17
C MET A 133 5.75 9.23 -16.45
N VAL A 134 5.83 9.59 -15.16
CA VAL A 134 4.67 10.04 -14.39
C VAL A 134 4.07 11.34 -14.97
N ARG A 135 4.93 12.29 -15.34
CA ARG A 135 4.51 13.60 -15.88
C ARG A 135 3.84 13.51 -17.24
N SER A 136 4.13 12.47 -18.02
CA SER A 136 3.46 12.21 -19.30
C SER A 136 1.95 12.02 -19.15
N GLY A 137 1.49 11.56 -17.97
CA GLY A 137 0.11 11.21 -17.70
C GLY A 137 -0.37 9.93 -18.40
N ALA A 138 0.49 9.26 -19.16
CA ALA A 138 0.15 8.05 -19.91
C ALA A 138 0.38 6.76 -19.11
N VAL A 139 1.22 6.79 -18.07
CA VAL A 139 1.61 5.61 -17.29
C VAL A 139 0.72 5.48 -16.04
N ASP A 140 0.21 4.27 -15.79
CA ASP A 140 -0.67 3.97 -14.65
C ASP A 140 0.11 3.42 -13.44
N ILE A 141 1.25 2.78 -13.67
CA ILE A 141 2.15 2.32 -12.61
C ILE A 141 3.62 2.46 -13.02
N VAL A 142 4.44 3.01 -12.12
CA VAL A 142 5.90 3.02 -12.24
C VAL A 142 6.50 2.33 -11.03
N VAL A 143 7.34 1.32 -11.27
CA VAL A 143 8.06 0.58 -10.25
C VAL A 143 9.53 0.98 -10.27
N ILE A 144 10.13 1.14 -9.09
CA ILE A 144 11.55 1.44 -8.93
C ILE A 144 12.17 0.35 -8.07
N ASP A 145 12.96 -0.54 -8.68
CA ASP A 145 13.64 -1.67 -8.04
C ASP A 145 15.17 -1.50 -8.11
N SER A 146 15.85 -1.06 -7.07
CA SER A 146 15.35 -0.67 -5.76
C SER A 146 15.99 0.63 -5.28
N VAL A 147 15.41 1.24 -4.25
CA VAL A 147 15.96 2.44 -3.60
C VAL A 147 17.40 2.25 -3.17
N ALA A 148 17.77 1.03 -2.74
CA ALA A 148 19.12 0.74 -2.28
C ALA A 148 20.15 0.84 -3.42
N ALA A 149 19.74 0.54 -4.65
CA ALA A 149 20.57 0.58 -5.85
C ALA A 149 20.54 1.93 -6.58
N LEU A 150 19.77 2.92 -6.10
CA LEU A 150 19.81 4.29 -6.61
C LEU A 150 21.06 5.01 -6.09
N THR A 151 22.22 4.62 -6.60
CA THR A 151 23.52 5.17 -6.21
C THR A 151 23.72 6.53 -6.88
N PRO A 152 23.94 7.61 -6.11
CA PRO A 152 24.18 8.93 -6.69
C PRO A 152 25.40 8.95 -7.60
N LYS A 153 25.34 9.73 -8.69
CA LYS A 153 26.46 9.82 -9.65
C LYS A 153 27.81 10.15 -9.00
N ALA A 154 27.82 11.09 -8.05
CA ALA A 154 29.04 11.50 -7.38
C ALA A 154 29.65 10.40 -6.47
N GLU A 155 28.87 9.39 -6.08
CA GLU A 155 29.38 8.22 -5.35
C GLU A 155 29.95 7.17 -6.32
N LEU A 156 29.40 7.06 -7.54
CA LEU A 156 29.93 6.19 -8.59
C LEU A 156 31.22 6.71 -9.23
N ASP A 157 31.32 8.03 -9.40
CA ASP A 157 32.51 8.69 -9.94
C ASP A 157 33.65 8.83 -8.89
N GLY A 158 33.36 8.58 -7.60
CA GLY A 158 34.30 8.67 -6.49
C GLY A 158 35.16 7.40 -6.31
N ASP A 159 36.22 7.51 -5.51
CA ASP A 159 37.08 6.36 -5.22
C ASP A 159 36.50 5.49 -4.10
N MET A 160 36.81 4.18 -4.12
CA MET A 160 36.40 3.27 -3.06
C MET A 160 36.99 3.71 -1.71
N GLY A 161 36.11 4.07 -0.77
CA GLY A 161 36.49 4.57 0.56
C GLY A 161 36.23 6.06 0.75
N ASP A 162 35.83 6.78 -0.30
CA ASP A 162 35.38 8.16 -0.18
C ASP A 162 34.09 8.26 0.65
N SER A 163 34.05 9.30 1.49
CA SER A 163 32.96 9.48 2.44
C SER A 163 31.83 10.32 1.83
N HIS A 164 30.80 9.65 1.32
CA HIS A 164 29.60 10.29 0.77
C HIS A 164 28.42 10.26 1.76
N VAL A 165 28.59 10.88 2.93
CA VAL A 165 27.60 10.80 4.01
C VAL A 165 26.24 11.40 3.59
N GLY A 166 25.23 10.54 3.52
CA GLY A 166 23.84 10.94 3.34
C GLY A 166 23.46 11.45 1.95
N LEU A 167 24.31 11.22 0.94
CA LEU A 167 24.07 11.68 -0.43
C LEU A 167 22.78 11.08 -1.01
N GLN A 168 22.61 9.76 -0.88
CA GLN A 168 21.40 9.06 -1.31
C GLN A 168 20.13 9.56 -0.60
N ALA A 169 20.20 9.89 0.70
CA ALA A 169 19.05 10.41 1.44
C ALA A 169 18.64 11.82 0.95
N ARG A 170 19.61 12.65 0.56
CA ARG A 170 19.36 13.97 -0.03
C ARG A 170 18.75 13.84 -1.43
N LEU A 171 19.29 12.95 -2.26
CA LEU A 171 18.76 12.61 -3.58
C LEU A 171 17.29 12.21 -3.48
N MET A 172 16.97 11.22 -2.64
CA MET A 172 15.60 10.76 -2.42
C MET A 172 14.67 11.88 -1.94
N SER A 173 15.14 12.73 -1.03
CA SER A 173 14.34 13.87 -0.53
C SER A 173 14.00 14.87 -1.63
N GLN A 174 14.94 15.14 -2.54
CA GLN A 174 14.74 16.05 -3.67
C GLN A 174 13.84 15.44 -4.73
N ALA A 175 14.10 14.18 -5.12
CA ALA A 175 13.32 13.47 -6.12
C ALA A 175 11.86 13.28 -5.69
N LEU A 176 11.62 12.83 -4.45
CA LEU A 176 10.26 12.66 -3.93
C LEU A 176 9.47 13.97 -3.87
N ARG A 177 10.14 15.12 -3.65
CA ARG A 177 9.49 16.43 -3.68
C ARG A 177 9.00 16.78 -5.09
N LYS A 178 9.77 16.46 -6.13
CA LYS A 178 9.37 16.65 -7.54
C LYS A 178 8.28 15.65 -7.93
N LEU A 179 8.52 14.37 -7.65
CA LEU A 179 7.62 13.26 -7.96
C LEU A 179 6.26 13.44 -7.30
N ALA A 180 6.17 13.77 -6.02
CA ALA A 180 4.89 13.89 -5.33
C ALA A 180 3.92 14.89 -5.98
N GLY A 181 4.45 15.98 -6.54
CA GLY A 181 3.65 16.97 -7.26
C GLY A 181 3.21 16.51 -8.66
N ALA A 182 3.98 15.65 -9.32
CA ALA A 182 3.60 15.03 -10.58
C ALA A 182 2.59 13.89 -10.35
N ILE A 183 2.89 13.01 -9.39
CA ILE A 183 2.08 11.87 -8.98
C ILE A 183 0.66 12.30 -8.62
N SER A 184 0.49 13.36 -7.81
CA SER A 184 -0.84 13.81 -7.38
C SER A 184 -1.71 14.41 -8.49
N LYS A 185 -1.10 14.80 -9.62
CA LYS A 185 -1.77 15.31 -10.82
C LYS A 185 -1.97 14.23 -11.89
N SER A 186 -1.37 13.07 -11.69
CA SER A 186 -1.50 11.89 -12.54
C SER A 186 -2.33 10.82 -11.82
N ASN A 187 -2.86 9.86 -12.57
CA ASN A 187 -3.42 8.65 -11.97
C ASN A 187 -2.36 7.54 -11.77
N CYS A 188 -1.07 7.87 -11.93
CA CYS A 188 0.03 6.92 -11.81
C CYS A 188 0.31 6.55 -10.35
N SER A 189 0.33 5.26 -10.04
CA SER A 189 0.90 4.73 -8.80
C SER A 189 2.41 4.59 -8.94
N VAL A 190 3.19 5.08 -7.96
CA VAL A 190 4.65 4.90 -7.97
C VAL A 190 5.06 4.01 -6.81
N VAL A 191 5.60 2.83 -7.14
CA VAL A 191 6.00 1.80 -6.19
C VAL A 191 7.52 1.79 -6.06
N PHE A 192 8.02 2.03 -4.86
CA PHE A 192 9.43 1.88 -4.53
C PHE A 192 9.65 0.54 -3.84
N ILE A 193 10.52 -0.28 -4.40
CA ILE A 193 11.06 -1.46 -3.71
C ILE A 193 12.25 -1.00 -2.88
N ASN A 194 12.36 -1.50 -1.65
CA ASN A 194 13.43 -1.14 -0.74
C ASN A 194 13.92 -2.36 0.06
N GLN A 195 15.16 -2.28 0.52
CA GLN A 195 15.80 -3.32 1.30
C GLN A 195 15.85 -2.91 2.78
N LEU A 196 15.86 -3.93 3.65
CA LEU A 196 16.19 -3.72 5.06
C LEU A 196 17.71 -3.66 5.26
N ARG A 197 18.13 -2.77 6.16
CA ARG A 197 19.48 -2.66 6.72
C ARG A 197 19.37 -2.58 8.23
N GLU A 198 20.45 -2.86 8.93
CA GLU A 198 20.51 -2.68 10.39
C GLU A 198 21.25 -1.39 10.73
N LYS A 199 20.69 -0.61 11.64
CA LYS A 199 21.33 0.59 12.16
C LYS A 199 22.32 0.20 13.25
N VAL A 200 23.62 0.36 12.98
CA VAL A 200 24.69 0.12 13.95
C VAL A 200 24.51 1.01 15.19
N GLY A 201 24.71 0.43 16.37
CA GLY A 201 24.66 1.15 17.65
C GLY A 201 23.27 1.26 18.29
N VAL A 202 22.25 0.58 17.76
CA VAL A 202 20.93 0.46 18.40
C VAL A 202 20.91 -0.80 19.29
N PHE A 203 21.00 -0.61 20.61
CA PHE A 203 20.99 -1.70 21.59
C PHE A 203 19.59 -2.00 22.17
N TYR A 204 18.59 -1.16 21.87
CA TYR A 204 17.22 -1.30 22.35
C TYR A 204 16.21 -1.01 21.25
N GLY A 205 15.18 -1.86 21.12
CA GLY A 205 14.15 -1.78 20.08
C GLY A 205 14.53 -2.53 18.79
N ASN A 206 13.81 -2.24 17.69
CA ASN A 206 14.06 -2.85 16.39
C ASN A 206 15.16 -2.05 15.64
N PRO A 207 16.33 -2.65 15.33
CA PRO A 207 17.42 -1.96 14.64
C PRO A 207 17.19 -1.80 13.13
N GLN A 208 16.13 -2.40 12.58
CA GLN A 208 15.90 -2.45 11.14
C GLN A 208 15.41 -1.11 10.58
N VAL A 209 16.06 -0.67 9.50
CA VAL A 209 15.78 0.56 8.78
C VAL A 209 15.76 0.30 7.28
N THR A 210 15.10 1.18 6.52
CA THR A 210 15.11 1.15 5.05
C THR A 210 16.15 2.13 4.50
N THR A 211 16.66 1.88 3.29
CA THR A 211 17.65 2.74 2.61
C THR A 211 17.00 4.02 2.06
N GLY A 212 17.81 5.01 1.64
CA GLY A 212 17.32 6.27 1.08
C GLY A 212 16.82 7.31 2.10
N GLY A 213 17.16 7.13 3.38
CA GLY A 213 16.78 8.06 4.46
C GLY A 213 15.29 7.99 4.85
N ASN A 214 14.76 9.06 5.44
CA ASN A 214 13.38 9.06 5.96
C ASN A 214 12.33 9.64 5.00
N ALA A 215 12.74 10.29 3.90
CA ALA A 215 11.81 10.99 3.02
C ALA A 215 10.72 10.05 2.48
N LEU A 216 11.10 8.88 1.94
CA LEU A 216 10.17 7.90 1.40
C LEU A 216 9.11 7.48 2.42
N LYS A 217 9.51 7.28 3.69
CA LYS A 217 8.59 6.93 4.78
C LYS A 217 7.49 7.95 4.98
N TYR A 218 7.75 9.25 4.75
CA TYR A 218 6.76 10.31 4.90
C TYR A 218 5.87 10.47 3.66
N TYR A 219 6.48 10.44 2.46
CA TYR A 219 5.77 10.58 1.19
C TYR A 219 4.88 9.37 0.87
N ALA A 220 5.32 8.16 1.19
CA ALA A 220 4.54 6.94 0.99
C ALA A 220 3.16 7.05 1.65
N SER A 221 2.11 6.79 0.89
CA SER A 221 0.73 6.67 1.38
C SER A 221 0.48 5.29 1.95
N VAL A 222 1.09 4.27 1.34
CA VAL A 222 1.06 2.90 1.79
C VAL A 222 2.50 2.41 1.95
N ARG A 223 2.80 1.73 3.06
CA ARG A 223 4.07 1.03 3.25
C ARG A 223 3.78 -0.41 3.64
N MET A 224 4.39 -1.34 2.91
CA MET A 224 4.19 -2.77 3.07
C MET A 224 5.53 -3.44 3.39
N GLU A 225 5.55 -4.21 4.48
CA GLU A 225 6.67 -5.04 4.87
C GLU A 225 6.42 -6.48 4.43
N VAL A 226 7.24 -6.99 3.51
CA VAL A 226 7.12 -8.32 2.94
C VAL A 226 8.15 -9.24 3.58
N ARG A 227 7.71 -10.35 4.17
CA ARG A 227 8.57 -11.35 4.81
C ARG A 227 8.18 -12.75 4.38
N LYS A 228 9.20 -13.59 4.14
CA LYS A 228 9.01 -15.04 4.08
C LYS A 228 8.71 -15.55 5.50
N VAL A 229 7.61 -16.28 5.65
CA VAL A 229 7.21 -16.96 6.89
C VAL A 229 7.84 -18.34 6.94
N GLU A 230 7.57 -19.15 5.92
CA GLU A 230 8.07 -20.51 5.81
C GLU A 230 8.28 -20.93 4.36
N GLN A 231 9.05 -21.99 4.16
CA GLN A 231 9.30 -22.58 2.86
C GLN A 231 8.32 -23.72 2.61
N LEU A 232 7.61 -23.67 1.47
CA LEU A 232 6.67 -24.70 1.07
C LEU A 232 7.42 -25.86 0.42
N LYS A 233 7.10 -27.08 0.85
CA LYS A 233 7.71 -28.31 0.34
C LYS A 233 6.67 -29.34 -0.06
N LEU A 234 6.92 -30.04 -1.16
CA LEU A 234 6.12 -31.18 -1.62
C LEU A 234 7.08 -32.29 -2.05
N GLY A 235 6.91 -33.49 -1.50
CA GLY A 235 7.79 -34.62 -1.81
C GLY A 235 9.26 -34.46 -1.39
N GLY A 236 9.59 -33.42 -0.61
CA GLY A 236 10.96 -33.07 -0.21
C GLY A 236 11.54 -31.87 -0.96
N ASP A 237 11.00 -31.56 -2.14
CA ASP A 237 11.41 -30.43 -2.96
C ASP A 237 10.76 -29.12 -2.49
N SER A 238 11.50 -28.02 -2.58
CA SER A 238 10.95 -26.70 -2.28
C SER A 238 10.22 -26.16 -3.51
N ILE A 239 8.92 -25.89 -3.34
CA ILE A 239 8.03 -25.47 -4.44
C ILE A 239 7.65 -23.99 -4.36
N GLY A 240 7.91 -23.34 -3.23
CA GLY A 240 7.54 -21.95 -3.01
C GLY A 240 7.78 -21.49 -1.58
N ASN A 241 7.25 -20.34 -1.24
CA ASN A 241 7.33 -19.73 0.08
C ASN A 241 5.95 -19.22 0.53
N ARG A 242 5.62 -19.46 1.79
CA ARG A 242 4.54 -18.72 2.46
C ARG A 242 5.06 -17.32 2.77
N THR A 243 4.38 -16.30 2.28
CA THR A 243 4.78 -14.91 2.41
C THR A 243 3.73 -14.15 3.20
N ARG A 244 4.20 -13.30 4.13
CA ARG A 244 3.37 -12.38 4.88
C ARG A 244 3.70 -10.96 4.47
N VAL A 245 2.65 -10.18 4.21
CA VAL A 245 2.72 -8.74 3.94
C VAL A 245 2.04 -7.99 5.07
N LYS A 246 2.79 -7.16 5.79
CA LYS A 246 2.26 -6.30 6.85
C LYS A 246 2.15 -4.86 6.37
N ILE A 247 0.98 -4.26 6.51
CA ILE A 247 0.76 -2.86 6.12
C ILE A 247 1.17 -1.96 7.29
N VAL A 248 2.44 -1.55 7.32
CA VAL A 248 2.98 -0.73 8.42
C VAL A 248 2.56 0.74 8.35
N LYS A 249 2.05 1.18 7.20
CA LYS A 249 1.48 2.52 7.02
C LYS A 249 0.37 2.46 5.97
N ASN A 250 -0.75 3.11 6.27
CA ASN A 250 -1.86 3.27 5.36
C ASN A 250 -2.52 4.64 5.61
N LYS A 251 -2.52 5.52 4.62
CA LYS A 251 -3.17 6.85 4.67
C LYS A 251 -4.59 6.87 4.11
N VAL A 252 -5.05 5.75 3.55
CA VAL A 252 -6.31 5.64 2.80
C VAL A 252 -7.29 4.66 3.43
N ALA A 253 -6.81 3.81 4.33
CA ALA A 253 -7.60 2.90 5.16
C ALA A 253 -6.84 2.61 6.48
N PRO A 254 -7.44 1.90 7.45
CA PRO A 254 -6.77 1.52 8.68
C PRO A 254 -5.45 0.74 8.44
N PRO A 255 -4.33 1.12 9.08
CA PRO A 255 -3.06 0.40 8.96
C PRO A 255 -3.00 -0.86 9.84
N PHE A 256 -1.88 -1.57 9.77
CA PHE A 256 -1.46 -2.72 10.60
C PHE A 256 -2.18 -4.04 10.38
N LYS A 257 -3.03 -4.11 9.35
CA LYS A 257 -3.51 -5.38 8.82
C LYS A 257 -2.36 -6.16 8.17
N GLU A 258 -2.51 -7.48 8.16
CA GLU A 258 -1.57 -8.43 7.57
C GLU A 258 -2.32 -9.28 6.54
N ALA A 259 -1.62 -9.68 5.49
CA ALA A 259 -2.07 -10.63 4.50
C ALA A 259 -1.04 -11.75 4.40
N GLU A 260 -1.50 -12.98 4.16
CA GLU A 260 -0.64 -14.12 3.92
C GLU A 260 -1.09 -14.87 2.68
N PHE A 261 -0.14 -15.22 1.85
CA PHE A 261 -0.37 -15.96 0.62
C PHE A 261 0.90 -16.71 0.22
N ASP A 262 0.75 -17.65 -0.70
CA ASP A 262 1.86 -18.47 -1.19
C ASP A 262 2.45 -17.84 -2.44
N ILE A 263 3.78 -17.75 -2.49
CA ILE A 263 4.54 -17.44 -3.70
C ILE A 263 5.17 -18.74 -4.19
N MET A 264 4.65 -19.27 -5.29
CA MET A 264 5.12 -20.47 -5.97
C MET A 264 6.27 -20.13 -6.91
N PHE A 265 7.32 -20.95 -6.93
CA PHE A 265 8.46 -20.73 -7.82
C PHE A 265 8.03 -20.93 -9.28
N GLY A 266 8.42 -19.99 -10.15
CA GLY A 266 8.04 -20.00 -11.57
C GLY A 266 6.61 -19.55 -11.88
N GLU A 267 5.69 -19.50 -10.90
CA GLU A 267 4.28 -19.11 -11.14
C GLU A 267 3.90 -17.77 -10.46
N GLY A 268 4.54 -17.41 -9.35
CA GLY A 268 4.20 -16.20 -8.59
C GLY A 268 3.19 -16.47 -7.47
N ILE A 269 2.38 -15.48 -7.12
CA ILE A 269 1.34 -15.57 -6.10
C ILE A 269 0.28 -16.59 -6.54
N SER A 270 0.03 -17.60 -5.70
CA SER A 270 -1.05 -18.55 -5.95
C SER A 270 -2.39 -17.95 -5.55
N TYR A 271 -3.15 -17.52 -6.55
CA TYR A 271 -4.48 -16.94 -6.37
C TYR A 271 -5.47 -17.93 -5.74
N GLU A 272 -5.48 -19.17 -6.21
CA GLU A 272 -6.38 -20.21 -5.73
C GLU A 272 -6.06 -20.61 -4.30
N GLY A 273 -4.77 -20.61 -3.93
CA GLY A 273 -4.32 -20.84 -2.56
C GLY A 273 -4.76 -19.72 -1.62
N ASP A 274 -4.61 -18.47 -2.06
CA ASP A 274 -5.07 -17.27 -1.34
C ASP A 274 -6.59 -17.29 -1.15
N LEU A 275 -7.34 -17.58 -2.23
CA LEU A 275 -8.79 -17.67 -2.20
C LEU A 275 -9.29 -18.80 -1.29
N LEU A 276 -8.65 -19.98 -1.35
CA LEU A 276 -9.01 -21.13 -0.53
C LEU A 276 -8.87 -20.81 0.97
N ASP A 277 -7.74 -20.20 1.35
CA ASP A 277 -7.48 -19.82 2.75
C ASP A 277 -8.53 -18.83 3.24
N LEU A 278 -8.78 -17.76 2.47
CA LEU A 278 -9.81 -16.77 2.80
C LEU A 278 -11.20 -17.39 2.90
N ALA A 279 -11.59 -18.24 1.94
CA ALA A 279 -12.90 -18.89 1.91
C ALA A 279 -13.08 -19.89 3.06
N SER A 280 -12.01 -20.53 3.51
CA SER A 280 -12.02 -21.39 4.70
C SER A 280 -12.12 -20.60 5.99
N ASP A 281 -11.47 -19.45 6.09
CA ASP A 281 -11.53 -18.60 7.30
C ASP A 281 -12.93 -18.01 7.57
N ILE A 282 -13.78 -17.91 6.55
CA ILE A 282 -15.15 -17.40 6.65
C ILE A 282 -16.23 -18.46 6.39
N ASP A 283 -15.86 -19.75 6.52
CA ASP A 283 -16.77 -20.90 6.42
C ASP A 283 -17.52 -21.04 5.07
N ILE A 284 -17.05 -20.42 3.99
CA ILE A 284 -17.56 -20.67 2.63
C ILE A 284 -17.11 -22.05 2.14
N ILE A 285 -15.83 -22.37 2.35
CA ILE A 285 -15.28 -23.72 2.15
C ILE A 285 -15.09 -24.35 3.52
N ASN A 286 -15.85 -25.41 3.79
CA ASN A 286 -15.84 -26.09 5.06
C ASN A 286 -14.65 -27.05 5.18
N LYS A 287 -13.90 -26.93 6.27
CA LYS A 287 -12.78 -27.83 6.59
C LYS A 287 -13.18 -28.83 7.68
N SER A 288 -13.27 -30.11 7.32
CA SER A 288 -13.56 -31.22 8.23
C SER A 288 -12.37 -32.16 8.33
N GLY A 289 -11.54 -31.95 9.36
CA GLY A 289 -10.26 -32.66 9.50
C GLY A 289 -9.32 -32.30 8.35
N ALA A 290 -8.96 -33.30 7.53
CA ALA A 290 -8.14 -33.11 6.34
C ALA A 290 -8.96 -32.79 5.07
N TRP A 291 -10.29 -32.87 5.10
CA TRP A 291 -11.13 -32.67 3.93
C TRP A 291 -11.63 -31.24 3.80
N TYR A 292 -11.60 -30.71 2.58
CA TYR A 292 -12.24 -29.46 2.19
C TYR A 292 -13.51 -29.76 1.40
N SER A 293 -14.60 -29.06 1.71
CA SER A 293 -15.89 -29.22 1.05
C SER A 293 -16.53 -27.87 0.71
N TYR A 294 -17.13 -27.77 -0.47
CA TYR A 294 -17.89 -26.62 -0.91
C TYR A 294 -19.35 -27.03 -1.16
N ASN A 295 -20.32 -26.34 -0.56
CA ASN A 295 -21.76 -26.67 -0.62
C ASN A 295 -22.10 -28.15 -0.29
N GLY A 296 -21.31 -28.79 0.58
CA GLY A 296 -21.50 -30.20 0.97
C GLY A 296 -20.76 -31.21 0.09
N GLU A 297 -20.25 -30.81 -1.08
CA GLU A 297 -19.43 -31.68 -1.94
C GLU A 297 -17.96 -31.59 -1.54
N LYS A 298 -17.27 -32.73 -1.52
CA LYS A 298 -15.84 -32.79 -1.20
C LYS A 298 -15.02 -32.33 -2.39
N ILE A 299 -14.24 -31.27 -2.22
CA ILE A 299 -13.40 -30.68 -3.27
C ILE A 299 -11.94 -31.13 -3.18
N GLY A 300 -11.48 -31.62 -2.02
CA GLY A 300 -10.12 -32.17 -1.91
C GLY A 300 -9.76 -32.66 -0.51
N GLN A 301 -8.86 -33.64 -0.46
CA GLN A 301 -8.20 -34.07 0.79
C GLN A 301 -6.86 -33.36 0.92
N GLY A 302 -6.73 -32.47 1.88
CA GLY A 302 -5.58 -31.60 2.08
C GLY A 302 -5.68 -30.32 1.26
N ARG A 303 -4.95 -29.29 1.71
CA ARG A 303 -4.98 -27.95 1.12
C ARG A 303 -4.54 -27.95 -0.35
N GLU A 304 -3.49 -28.71 -0.66
CA GLU A 304 -2.91 -28.74 -2.02
C GLU A 304 -3.89 -29.33 -3.05
N ASN A 305 -4.58 -30.42 -2.71
CA ASN A 305 -5.59 -31.01 -3.61
C ASN A 305 -6.81 -30.10 -3.79
N ALA A 306 -7.24 -29.40 -2.74
CA ALA A 306 -8.34 -28.43 -2.85
C ALA A 306 -7.96 -27.22 -3.72
N LYS A 307 -6.70 -26.77 -3.64
CA LYS A 307 -6.15 -25.72 -4.51
C LYS A 307 -6.13 -26.15 -5.98
N ILE A 308 -5.66 -27.37 -6.27
CA ILE A 308 -5.69 -27.94 -7.62
C ILE A 308 -7.12 -28.02 -8.14
N TYR A 309 -8.06 -28.47 -7.31
CA TYR A 309 -9.47 -28.54 -7.69
C TYR A 309 -10.04 -27.18 -8.10
N LEU A 310 -9.77 -26.12 -7.33
CA LEU A 310 -10.19 -24.74 -7.69
C LEU A 310 -9.53 -24.25 -8.99
N LYS A 311 -8.27 -24.62 -9.22
CA LYS A 311 -7.54 -24.29 -10.47
C LYS A 311 -8.11 -25.01 -11.69
N GLU A 312 -8.69 -26.21 -11.51
CA GLU A 312 -9.29 -27.00 -12.58
C GLU A 312 -10.78 -26.68 -12.82
N HIS A 313 -11.44 -25.96 -11.89
CA HIS A 313 -12.87 -25.65 -11.93
C HIS A 313 -13.10 -24.13 -11.80
N ASP A 314 -12.89 -23.41 -12.91
CA ASP A 314 -13.00 -21.94 -12.99
C ASP A 314 -14.37 -21.41 -12.55
N ASP A 315 -15.46 -22.14 -12.81
CA ASP A 315 -16.81 -21.78 -12.42
C ASP A 315 -17.01 -21.80 -10.89
N ILE A 316 -16.46 -22.81 -10.22
CA ILE A 316 -16.46 -22.92 -8.77
C ILE A 316 -15.54 -21.86 -8.17
N CYS A 317 -14.35 -21.69 -8.73
CA CYS A 317 -13.40 -20.66 -8.31
C CYS A 317 -14.03 -19.26 -8.35
N ALA A 318 -14.68 -18.90 -9.46
CA ALA A 318 -15.39 -17.62 -9.60
C ALA A 318 -16.57 -17.47 -8.63
N ALA A 319 -17.33 -18.55 -8.38
CA ALA A 319 -18.43 -18.53 -7.42
C ALA A 319 -17.95 -18.32 -5.97
N VAL A 320 -16.83 -18.95 -5.60
CA VAL A 320 -16.20 -18.76 -4.28
C VAL A 320 -15.61 -17.35 -4.17
N ASP A 321 -14.89 -16.89 -5.18
CA ASP A 321 -14.33 -15.53 -5.26
C ASP A 321 -15.40 -14.46 -5.03
N LYS A 322 -16.52 -14.57 -5.73
CA LYS A 322 -17.65 -13.64 -5.58
C LYS A 322 -18.15 -13.59 -4.13
N LYS A 323 -18.36 -14.75 -3.49
CA LYS A 323 -18.84 -14.81 -2.10
C LYS A 323 -17.82 -14.23 -1.11
N VAL A 324 -16.52 -14.47 -1.33
CA VAL A 324 -15.45 -13.91 -0.50
C VAL A 324 -15.41 -12.38 -0.66
N ARG A 325 -15.47 -11.87 -1.89
CA ARG A 325 -15.51 -10.43 -2.18
C ARG A 325 -16.74 -9.75 -1.60
N GLU A 326 -17.91 -10.39 -1.66
CA GLU A 326 -19.14 -9.90 -1.02
C GLU A 326 -18.99 -9.83 0.51
N HIS A 327 -18.43 -10.86 1.15
CA HIS A 327 -18.20 -10.87 2.59
C HIS A 327 -17.29 -9.72 3.05
N TYR A 328 -16.20 -9.48 2.32
CA TYR A 328 -15.23 -8.42 2.66
C TYR A 328 -15.57 -7.05 2.07
N ASN A 329 -16.70 -6.91 1.36
CA ASN A 329 -17.14 -5.68 0.67
C ASN A 329 -16.09 -5.12 -0.31
N ILE A 330 -15.49 -5.98 -1.13
CA ILE A 330 -14.48 -5.59 -2.14
C ILE A 330 -15.07 -5.73 -3.54
N GLY A 331 -14.92 -4.70 -4.37
CA GLY A 331 -15.33 -4.74 -5.78
C GLY A 331 -16.82 -4.42 -6.02
N GLY A 332 -17.59 -4.09 -4.99
CA GLY A 332 -18.95 -3.55 -5.16
C GLY A 332 -18.92 -2.07 -5.58
N SER A 333 -19.79 -1.68 -6.52
CA SER A 333 -20.21 -0.27 -6.63
C SER A 333 -20.73 0.21 -5.28
N PRO A 334 -20.55 1.49 -4.89
CA PRO A 334 -20.87 1.95 -3.54
C PRO A 334 -22.38 1.84 -3.25
N SER A 335 -22.81 0.71 -2.72
CA SER A 335 -24.19 0.45 -2.32
C SER A 335 -24.32 0.45 -0.80
N GLU A 336 -24.86 1.56 -0.31
CA GLU A 336 -25.84 1.71 0.78
C GLU A 336 -25.54 1.28 2.22
N MET A 337 -24.39 0.66 2.56
CA MET A 337 -24.09 0.34 3.97
C MET A 337 -23.33 1.42 4.76
N ASP A 338 -22.72 2.41 4.09
CA ASP A 338 -22.00 3.51 4.78
C ASP A 338 -22.91 4.53 5.48
N ILE A 339 -24.24 4.44 5.34
CA ILE A 339 -25.17 5.43 5.90
C ILE A 339 -25.60 5.10 7.35
N LYS A 340 -25.38 3.87 7.85
CA LYS A 340 -25.89 3.47 9.17
C LYS A 340 -24.90 3.62 10.34
N ALA A 341 -23.62 3.91 10.09
CA ALA A 341 -22.64 4.07 11.17
C ALA A 341 -22.67 5.45 11.86
N ASP A 342 -23.25 6.48 11.23
CA ASP A 342 -23.10 7.88 11.69
C ASP A 342 -24.33 8.49 12.40
N LYS A 343 -25.25 7.65 12.91
CA LYS A 343 -26.36 8.11 13.75
C LYS A 343 -26.33 7.50 15.14
N LYS A 344 -25.30 7.81 15.92
CA LYS A 344 -25.44 7.92 17.38
C LYS A 344 -24.92 9.28 17.83
N PRO A 345 -25.79 10.17 18.35
CA PRO A 345 -25.33 11.45 18.87
C PRO A 345 -24.48 11.22 20.13
N MET A 346 -23.22 11.67 20.09
CA MET A 346 -22.36 11.84 21.27
C MET A 346 -23.05 12.78 22.27
N LYS A 347 -23.60 12.25 23.35
CA LYS A 347 -23.87 13.03 24.57
C LYS A 347 -22.53 13.37 25.22
N ARG A 348 -21.99 14.55 24.95
CA ARG A 348 -20.90 15.15 25.74
C ARG A 348 -21.48 15.95 26.91
N LEU A 349 -21.09 15.54 28.11
CA LEU A 349 -20.57 16.38 29.20
C LEU A 349 -21.32 17.69 29.49
N LYS A 350 -22.30 17.62 30.40
CA LYS A 350 -22.57 18.69 31.37
C LYS A 350 -22.32 18.14 32.77
N LYS A 351 -21.09 18.29 33.25
CA LYS A 351 -20.70 18.22 34.67
C LYS A 351 -19.28 18.76 34.80
N ALA A 352 -19.17 20.08 34.67
CA ALA A 352 -18.00 20.86 35.02
C ALA A 352 -18.43 22.34 35.11
N GLU A 353 -19.43 22.62 35.96
CA GLU A 353 -19.82 24.00 36.30
C GLU A 353 -20.52 24.09 37.69
N GLU A 354 -20.27 23.12 38.57
CA GLU A 354 -20.68 23.15 39.98
C GLU A 354 -19.54 22.55 40.82
N ALA A 355 -18.43 23.28 40.92
CA ALA A 355 -17.34 23.01 41.88
C ALA A 355 -16.39 24.21 41.99
N THR A 356 -16.93 25.42 42.12
CA THR A 356 -16.19 26.62 42.57
C THR A 356 -17.15 27.59 43.23
N SER A 357 -17.64 27.25 44.41
CA SER A 357 -18.17 28.23 45.38
C SER A 357 -18.23 27.61 46.76
N GLU A 358 -17.10 27.49 47.44
CA GLU A 358 -17.05 27.40 48.90
C GLU A 358 -15.71 28.00 49.34
N GLN A 359 -15.74 29.29 49.69
CA GLN A 359 -14.71 29.92 50.50
C GLN A 359 -14.87 29.40 51.94
N PRO A 360 -13.78 29.02 52.64
CA PRO A 360 -13.82 28.90 54.09
C PRO A 360 -13.62 30.28 54.70
N ASP A 361 -14.65 30.77 55.37
CA ASP A 361 -14.62 31.97 56.19
C ASP A 361 -14.31 31.59 57.65
N THR A 362 -13.39 32.34 58.26
CA THR A 362 -13.18 32.53 59.71
C THR A 362 -12.73 31.36 60.60
N ALA A 363 -11.49 31.43 61.08
CA ALA A 363 -11.12 31.12 62.46
C ALA A 363 -9.89 31.95 62.86
N GLU A 364 -10.15 33.13 63.42
CA GLU A 364 -9.20 33.84 64.28
C GLU A 364 -9.13 33.08 65.61
N ASP A 365 -7.97 32.54 65.96
CA ASP A 365 -7.66 32.14 67.35
C ASP A 365 -6.77 33.22 67.98
N LYS A 366 -7.31 33.88 69.00
CA LYS A 366 -6.56 34.70 69.96
C LYS A 366 -6.12 33.81 71.13
N LYS A 367 -4.79 33.67 71.24
CA LYS A 367 -3.94 33.72 72.45
C LYS A 367 -4.45 33.15 73.79
N GLU A 368 -3.73 32.15 74.27
CA GLU A 368 -3.02 32.15 75.58
C GLU A 368 -1.52 32.10 75.20
N ASP A 369 -0.56 32.91 75.65
CA ASP A 369 -0.37 33.79 76.82
C ASP A 369 -0.13 35.28 76.48
#